data_AF-A0A955N9D5-F1
#
_entry.id   AF-A0A955N9D5-F1
#
_cell.length_a   1.000
_cell.length_b   1.000
_cell.length_c   1.000
_cell.angle_alpha   90.00
_cell.angle_beta   90.00
_cell.angle_gamma   90.00
#
_symmetry.space_group_name_H-M   'P 1'
#
loop_
_entity.id
_entity.type
_entity.pdbx_description
1 polymer ?
#
loop_
_entity_poly.entity_id
_entity_poly.type
_entity_poly.pdbx_seq_one_letter_code
_entity_poly.pdbx_strand_id
1 'polypeptide(L)'
;MSIPRISPDQHLPGSLIRSFLLAFSLALLVLIGGTPSPVSATQAEHIILVVLEGIKPSSIQSGATPYVNRLAKEGVVTWSAQSITPPLTVSAMASLLTGLKVDKHRVTAEWETYDFARSFMRSPTVFDYMDLAGGRDTGVFLMDERLYQLVRPE
;
A
#
# COMPACT_ATOMS: atom_id res chain seq x y z
N MET A 1 47.23 -71.67 -27.26
CA MET A 1 45.81 -71.53 -26.89
C MET A 1 45.69 -70.25 -26.08
N SER A 2 45.27 -69.16 -26.72
CA SER A 2 45.39 -67.79 -26.20
C SER A 2 44.03 -67.32 -25.71
N ILE A 3 43.90 -66.98 -24.43
CA ILE A 3 42.66 -66.46 -23.84
C ILE A 3 42.58 -64.95 -24.17
N PRO A 4 41.48 -64.44 -24.75
CA PRO A 4 41.32 -63.02 -24.97
C PRO A 4 40.88 -62.31 -23.67
N ARG A 5 41.53 -61.18 -23.35
CA ARG A 5 41.07 -60.25 -22.30
C ARG A 5 39.83 -59.50 -22.77
N ILE A 6 38.78 -59.51 -21.95
CA ILE A 6 37.61 -58.64 -22.10
C ILE A 6 37.96 -57.27 -21.51
N SER A 7 37.71 -56.20 -22.27
CA SER A 7 37.82 -54.80 -21.83
C SER A 7 36.54 -54.38 -21.10
N PRO A 8 36.60 -53.63 -19.99
CA PRO A 8 35.40 -53.20 -19.29
C PRO A 8 34.71 -52.04 -20.04
N ASP A 9 33.39 -52.15 -20.13
CA ASP A 9 32.46 -51.23 -20.77
C ASP A 9 32.58 -49.79 -20.24
N GLN A 10 32.47 -48.85 -21.17
CA GLN A 10 32.45 -47.41 -20.91
C GLN A 10 31.09 -47.01 -20.32
N HIS A 11 31.05 -46.66 -19.04
CA HIS A 11 29.95 -45.92 -18.44
C HIS A 11 29.88 -44.51 -19.05
N LEU A 12 28.85 -44.26 -19.87
CA LEU A 12 28.50 -42.91 -20.33
C LEU A 12 28.23 -42.00 -19.11
N PRO A 13 28.89 -40.83 -19.00
CA PRO A 13 28.82 -40.02 -17.80
C PRO A 13 27.49 -39.25 -17.75
N GLY A 14 26.55 -39.68 -16.89
CA GLY A 14 25.27 -39.02 -16.61
C GLY A 14 25.37 -37.57 -16.10
N SER A 15 26.58 -37.04 -15.93
CA SER A 15 26.88 -35.64 -15.63
C SER A 15 26.52 -34.70 -16.80
N LEU A 16 26.81 -35.09 -18.04
CA LEU A 16 26.58 -34.23 -19.22
C LEU A 16 25.08 -34.01 -19.50
N ILE A 17 24.27 -35.06 -19.31
CA ILE A 17 22.81 -35.02 -19.52
C ILE A 17 22.13 -34.14 -18.44
N ARG A 18 22.61 -34.19 -17.20
CA ARG A 18 22.10 -33.35 -16.10
C ARG A 18 22.44 -31.88 -16.28
N SER A 19 23.66 -31.58 -16.72
CA SER A 19 24.08 -30.20 -17.01
C SER A 19 23.29 -29.60 -18.18
N PHE A 20 22.97 -30.40 -19.20
CA PHE A 20 22.17 -29.96 -20.33
C PHE A 20 20.71 -29.67 -19.93
N LEU A 21 20.10 -30.52 -19.09
CA LEU A 21 18.73 -30.33 -18.59
C LEU A 21 18.62 -29.11 -17.65
N LEU A 22 19.63 -28.83 -16.84
CA LEU A 22 19.70 -27.62 -15.99
C LEU A 22 19.91 -26.34 -16.80
N ALA A 23 20.74 -26.37 -17.84
CA ALA A 23 20.93 -25.24 -18.73
C ALA A 23 19.66 -24.95 -19.56
N PHE A 24 18.95 -26.01 -19.98
CA PHE A 24 17.70 -25.88 -20.73
C PHE A 24 16.54 -25.34 -19.87
N SER A 25 16.44 -25.73 -18.58
CA SER A 25 15.42 -25.19 -17.68
C SER A 25 15.65 -23.73 -17.31
N LEU A 26 16.92 -23.31 -17.17
CA LEU A 26 17.27 -21.91 -16.92
C LEU A 26 17.01 -21.03 -18.15
N ALA A 27 17.28 -21.54 -19.36
CA ALA A 27 16.92 -20.86 -20.60
C ALA A 27 15.41 -20.72 -20.78
N LEU A 28 14.63 -21.76 -20.42
CA LEU A 28 13.16 -21.73 -20.50
C LEU A 28 12.56 -20.73 -19.50
N LEU A 29 13.17 -20.55 -18.32
CA LEU A 29 12.74 -19.56 -17.33
C LEU A 29 12.94 -18.11 -17.84
N VAL A 30 14.00 -17.85 -18.60
CA VAL A 30 14.28 -16.53 -19.20
C VAL A 30 13.34 -16.23 -20.37
N LEU A 31 12.93 -17.26 -21.14
CA LEU A 31 11.99 -17.10 -22.26
C LEU A 31 10.52 -16.91 -21.81
N ILE A 32 10.15 -17.38 -20.61
CA ILE A 32 8.80 -17.21 -20.03
C ILE A 32 8.72 -15.98 -19.11
N GLY A 33 9.87 -15.49 -18.62
CA GLY A 33 9.96 -14.30 -17.77
C GLY A 33 9.68 -13.01 -18.55
N GLY A 34 8.40 -12.71 -18.78
CA GLY A 34 7.98 -11.39 -19.22
C GLY A 34 8.49 -10.35 -18.23
N THR A 35 9.45 -9.53 -18.66
CA THR A 35 9.87 -8.36 -17.89
C THR A 35 8.64 -7.48 -17.67
N PRO A 36 8.25 -7.16 -16.44
CA PRO A 36 7.16 -6.22 -16.22
C PRO A 36 7.55 -4.92 -16.91
N SER A 37 6.80 -4.54 -17.96
CA SER A 37 6.98 -3.24 -18.59
C SER A 37 6.83 -2.20 -17.50
N PRO A 38 7.78 -1.26 -17.35
CA PRO A 38 7.59 -0.15 -16.43
C PRO A 38 6.38 0.63 -16.92
N VAL A 39 5.26 0.47 -16.21
CA VAL A 39 4.11 1.35 -16.39
C VAL A 39 4.61 2.71 -15.93
N SER A 40 4.98 3.56 -16.89
CA SER A 40 5.26 4.97 -16.63
C SER A 40 3.94 5.59 -16.24
N ALA A 41 3.61 5.52 -14.95
CA ALA A 41 2.46 6.22 -14.41
C ALA A 41 2.75 7.71 -14.58
N THR A 42 2.01 8.37 -15.47
CA THR A 42 1.94 9.83 -15.49
C THR A 42 1.69 10.30 -14.07
N GLN A 43 2.61 11.11 -13.55
CA GLN A 43 2.48 11.61 -12.19
C GLN A 43 1.20 12.42 -12.07
N ALA A 44 0.39 12.12 -11.06
CA ALA A 44 -0.84 12.85 -10.80
C ALA A 44 -0.51 14.33 -10.56
N GLU A 45 -1.19 15.22 -11.28
CA GLU A 45 -1.06 16.67 -11.08
C GLU A 45 -1.69 17.10 -9.74
N HIS A 46 -2.83 16.47 -9.39
CA HIS A 46 -3.58 16.75 -8.17
C HIS A 46 -3.94 15.45 -7.46
N ILE A 47 -3.89 15.48 -6.12
CA ILE A 47 -4.33 14.38 -5.26
C ILE A 47 -5.44 14.92 -4.37
N ILE A 48 -6.62 14.30 -4.44
CA ILE A 48 -7.76 14.66 -3.60
C ILE A 48 -8.08 13.47 -2.70
N LEU A 49 -7.96 13.66 -1.39
CA LEU A 49 -8.36 12.69 -0.38
C LEU A 49 -9.75 13.03 0.14
N VAL A 50 -10.72 12.15 -0.10
CA VAL A 50 -12.09 12.27 0.43
C VAL A 50 -12.32 11.19 1.47
N VAL A 51 -12.60 11.60 2.71
CA VAL A 51 -12.90 10.68 3.82
C VAL A 51 -14.40 10.70 4.09
N LEU A 52 -15.04 9.54 3.99
CA LEU A 52 -16.47 9.37 4.29
C LEU A 52 -16.62 8.66 5.62
N GLU A 53 -17.13 9.38 6.63
CA GLU A 53 -17.27 8.85 7.99
C GLU A 53 -18.60 8.14 8.20
N GLY A 54 -18.62 7.17 9.13
CA GLY A 54 -19.85 6.46 9.51
C GLY A 54 -20.42 5.52 8.42
N ILE A 55 -19.71 5.33 7.30
CA ILE A 55 -20.18 4.47 6.21
C ILE A 55 -19.69 3.04 6.39
N LYS A 56 -20.62 2.08 6.35
CA LYS A 56 -20.29 0.65 6.29
C LYS A 56 -20.00 0.23 4.84
N PRO A 57 -19.04 -0.68 4.59
CA PRO A 57 -18.78 -1.20 3.25
C PRO A 57 -20.03 -1.75 2.54
N SER A 58 -20.90 -2.44 3.29
CA SER A 58 -22.16 -2.98 2.76
C SER A 58 -23.12 -1.90 2.25
N SER A 59 -23.09 -0.70 2.82
CA SER A 59 -23.90 0.45 2.36
C SER A 59 -23.44 0.98 1.01
N ILE A 60 -22.14 0.89 0.70
CA ILE A 60 -21.61 1.23 -0.62
C ILE A 60 -21.95 0.10 -1.60
N GLN A 61 -21.79 -1.15 -1.19
CA GLN A 61 -22.03 -2.32 -2.05
C GLN A 61 -23.51 -2.51 -2.42
N SER A 62 -24.46 -2.00 -1.63
CA SER A 62 -25.89 -2.08 -1.95
C SER A 62 -26.31 -1.24 -3.16
N GLY A 63 -25.44 -0.32 -3.63
CA GLY A 63 -25.71 0.53 -4.79
C GLY A 63 -26.41 1.85 -4.46
N ALA A 64 -26.60 2.17 -3.18
CA ALA A 64 -27.20 3.45 -2.75
C ALA A 64 -26.33 4.68 -3.06
N THR A 65 -25.05 4.49 -3.42
CA THR A 65 -24.08 5.57 -3.68
C THR A 65 -23.54 5.54 -5.12
N PRO A 66 -24.35 5.82 -6.15
CA PRO A 66 -24.05 5.51 -7.54
C PRO A 66 -22.69 6.05 -8.04
N TYR A 67 -22.28 7.24 -7.60
CA TYR A 67 -20.98 7.82 -7.97
C TYR A 67 -19.79 7.13 -7.28
N VAL A 68 -19.93 6.76 -6.00
CA VAL A 68 -18.88 6.00 -5.27
C VAL A 68 -18.78 4.59 -5.85
N ASN A 69 -19.91 3.96 -6.17
CA ASN A 69 -19.95 2.67 -6.84
C ASN A 69 -19.23 2.72 -8.21
N ARG A 70 -19.40 3.81 -8.96
CA ARG A 70 -18.70 4.02 -10.22
C ARG A 70 -17.18 4.12 -10.01
N LEU A 71 -16.72 4.91 -9.03
CA LEU A 71 -15.30 4.98 -8.67
C LEU A 71 -14.72 3.61 -8.30
N ALA A 72 -15.46 2.82 -7.51
CA ALA A 72 -15.04 1.47 -7.12
C ALA A 72 -14.98 0.50 -8.32
N LYS A 73 -15.87 0.67 -9.31
CA LYS A 73 -15.93 -0.18 -10.52
C LYS A 73 -14.87 0.18 -11.56
N GLU A 74 -14.60 1.47 -11.74
CA GLU A 74 -13.69 1.98 -12.78
C GLU A 74 -12.25 2.18 -12.26
N GLY A 75 -12.04 2.21 -10.95
CA GLY A 75 -10.74 2.41 -10.31
C GLY A 75 -10.20 1.15 -9.60
N VAL A 76 -9.34 1.38 -8.62
CA VAL A 76 -8.78 0.34 -7.74
C VAL A 76 -9.49 0.40 -6.39
N VAL A 77 -10.00 -0.73 -5.92
CA VAL A 77 -10.78 -0.83 -4.68
C VAL A 77 -10.32 -1.98 -3.80
N THR A 78 -10.39 -1.78 -2.49
CA THR A 78 -10.30 -2.84 -1.50
C THR A 78 -11.48 -2.76 -0.52
N TRP A 79 -12.09 -3.91 -0.23
CA TRP A 79 -13.18 -4.06 0.75
C TRP A 79 -12.69 -4.60 2.09
N SER A 80 -11.39 -4.86 2.21
CA SER A 80 -10.76 -5.44 3.40
C SER A 80 -9.89 -4.45 4.18
N ALA A 81 -9.87 -3.16 3.78
CA ALA A 81 -9.20 -2.12 4.55
C ALA A 81 -9.77 -2.05 5.97
N GLN A 82 -8.88 -2.01 6.97
CA GLN A 82 -9.24 -1.92 8.37
C GLN A 82 -8.82 -0.58 8.93
N SER A 83 -9.71 0.03 9.70
CA SER A 83 -9.37 1.19 10.53
C SER A 83 -8.65 0.73 11.81
N ILE A 84 -8.36 1.69 12.69
CA ILE A 84 -7.88 1.42 14.04
C ILE A 84 -8.95 0.77 14.92
N THR A 85 -8.52 0.12 16.00
CA THR A 85 -9.39 -0.40 17.05
C THR A 85 -9.00 0.22 18.39
N PRO A 86 -9.94 0.87 19.12
CA PRO A 86 -11.32 1.14 18.74
C PRO A 86 -11.44 2.16 17.57
N PRO A 87 -12.55 2.13 16.79
CA PRO A 87 -12.72 2.98 15.60
C PRO A 87 -13.13 4.42 15.97
N LEU A 88 -12.19 5.14 16.59
CA LEU A 88 -12.36 6.53 17.02
C LEU A 88 -12.04 7.48 15.85
N THR A 89 -12.90 8.46 15.61
CA THR A 89 -12.87 9.35 14.43
C THR A 89 -11.57 10.16 14.36
N VAL A 90 -11.26 10.92 15.41
CA VAL A 90 -10.11 11.82 15.47
C VAL A 90 -8.81 11.03 15.48
N SER A 91 -8.80 9.89 16.19
CA SER A 91 -7.63 8.99 16.22
C SER A 91 -7.39 8.32 14.86
N ALA A 92 -8.44 7.89 14.16
CA ALA A 92 -8.34 7.29 12.83
C ALA A 92 -7.87 8.30 11.79
N MET A 93 -8.39 9.54 11.85
CA MET A 93 -7.93 10.62 10.98
C MET A 93 -6.45 10.94 11.23
N ALA A 94 -6.01 11.00 12.48
CA ALA A 94 -4.59 11.17 12.82
C ALA A 94 -3.72 10.05 12.24
N SER A 95 -4.16 8.78 12.34
CA SER A 95 -3.47 7.66 11.70
C SER A 95 -3.43 7.80 10.18
N LEU A 96 -4.51 8.23 9.54
CA LEU A 96 -4.59 8.42 8.09
C LEU A 96 -3.63 9.53 7.61
N LEU A 97 -3.59 10.66 8.31
CA LEU A 97 -2.79 11.82 7.92
C LEU A 97 -1.30 11.63 8.21
N THR A 98 -0.93 10.86 9.23
CA THR A 98 0.47 10.65 9.64
C THR A 98 1.05 9.33 9.12
N GLY A 99 0.22 8.37 8.73
CA GLY A 99 0.63 7.00 8.44
C GLY A 99 1.10 6.21 9.67
N LEU A 100 0.88 6.74 10.87
CA LEU A 100 1.35 6.17 12.13
C LEU A 100 0.22 5.43 12.87
N LYS A 101 0.61 4.50 13.75
CA LYS A 101 -0.31 3.91 14.73
C LYS A 101 -0.54 4.85 15.91
N VAL A 102 -1.63 4.63 16.65
CA VAL A 102 -2.04 5.44 17.82
C VAL A 102 -0.94 5.57 18.87
N ASP A 103 -0.17 4.51 19.14
CA ASP A 103 0.95 4.53 20.08
C ASP A 103 2.10 5.47 19.66
N LYS A 104 2.17 5.81 18.36
CA LYS A 104 3.20 6.68 17.79
C LYS A 104 2.71 8.12 17.64
N HIS A 105 1.52 8.34 17.09
CA HIS A 105 0.99 9.71 16.94
C HIS A 105 0.33 10.27 18.20
N ARG A 106 0.00 9.41 19.20
CA ARG A 106 -0.51 9.77 20.53
C ARG A 106 -1.82 10.58 20.53
N VAL A 107 -2.60 10.49 19.45
CA VAL A 107 -3.98 11.00 19.39
C VAL A 107 -4.87 9.85 19.82
N THR A 108 -5.33 9.91 21.06
CA THR A 108 -6.06 8.87 21.78
C THR A 108 -7.53 9.28 21.99
N ALA A 109 -8.30 8.49 22.74
CA ALA A 109 -9.73 8.73 22.95
C ALA A 109 -10.06 10.10 23.56
N GLU A 110 -9.14 10.70 24.32
CA GLU A 110 -9.31 12.03 24.88
C GLU A 110 -9.41 13.12 23.80
N TRP A 111 -9.00 12.85 22.56
CA TRP A 111 -9.07 13.75 21.40
C TRP A 111 -10.42 13.72 20.68
N GLU A 112 -11.32 12.79 21.04
CA GLU A 112 -12.69 12.79 20.53
C GLU A 112 -13.55 13.93 21.05
N THR A 113 -13.01 14.77 21.94
CA THR A 113 -13.60 16.05 22.35
C THR A 113 -12.61 17.15 22.00
N TYR A 114 -13.13 18.26 21.46
CA TYR A 114 -12.32 19.44 21.21
C TYR A 114 -11.92 20.09 22.55
N ASP A 115 -10.62 20.34 22.70
CA ASP A 115 -10.05 20.98 23.86
C ASP A 115 -9.12 22.11 23.41
N PHE A 116 -9.59 23.35 23.53
CA PHE A 116 -8.84 24.53 23.09
C PHE A 116 -7.52 24.72 23.87
N ALA A 117 -7.42 24.20 25.09
CA ALA A 117 -6.21 24.29 25.90
C ALA A 117 -5.18 23.24 25.47
N ARG A 118 -5.59 22.25 24.69
CA ARG A 118 -4.71 21.23 24.14
C ARG A 118 -3.91 21.79 22.97
N SER A 119 -2.63 21.43 22.94
CA SER A 119 -1.79 21.69 21.78
C SER A 119 -2.20 20.82 20.59
N PHE A 120 -1.91 21.29 19.37
CA PHE A 120 -2.02 20.49 18.15
C PHE A 120 -1.21 19.19 18.21
N MET A 121 -1.62 18.22 17.42
CA MET A 121 -0.86 17.00 17.17
C MET A 121 0.59 17.35 16.75
N ARG A 122 1.57 16.68 17.37
CA ARG A 122 2.99 16.95 17.13
C ARG A 122 3.59 16.14 15.99
N SER A 123 3.01 14.98 15.69
CA SER A 123 3.50 14.11 14.62
C SER A 123 3.28 14.77 13.26
N PRO A 124 4.29 14.75 12.37
CA PRO A 124 4.14 15.29 11.03
C PRO A 124 3.12 14.48 10.23
N THR A 125 2.29 15.21 9.51
CA THR A 125 1.31 14.71 8.54
C THR A 125 1.93 14.68 7.14
N VAL A 126 1.23 14.04 6.21
CA VAL A 126 1.58 14.09 4.77
C VAL A 126 1.67 15.53 4.26
N PHE A 127 0.84 16.45 4.78
CA PHE A 127 0.85 17.85 4.38
C PHE A 127 2.16 18.55 4.79
N ASP A 128 2.64 18.31 6.02
CA ASP A 128 3.92 18.85 6.47
C ASP A 128 5.09 18.40 5.58
N TYR A 129 5.05 17.15 5.12
CA TYR A 129 6.06 16.64 4.19
C TYR A 129 5.94 17.25 2.79
N MET A 130 4.71 17.54 2.33
CA MET A 130 4.48 18.20 1.04
C MET A 130 4.98 19.65 1.05
N ASP A 131 4.76 20.36 2.15
CA ASP A 131 5.26 21.73 2.34
C ASP A 131 6.79 21.75 2.34
N LEU A 132 7.42 20.84 3.08
CA LEU A 132 8.88 20.69 3.11
C LEU A 132 9.48 20.28 1.76
N ALA A 133 8.78 19.48 0.96
CA ALA A 133 9.26 18.95 -0.31
C ALA A 133 9.24 19.97 -1.48
N GLY A 134 8.86 21.22 -1.21
CA GLY A 134 8.87 22.29 -2.21
C GLY A 134 7.57 23.09 -2.30
N GLY A 135 6.75 23.10 -1.24
CA GLY A 135 5.59 23.99 -1.13
C GLY A 135 4.54 23.79 -2.22
N ARG A 136 4.13 22.53 -2.46
CA ARG A 136 2.93 22.31 -3.27
C ARG A 136 1.74 22.85 -2.51
N ASP A 137 0.85 23.57 -3.18
CA ASP A 137 -0.38 24.07 -2.57
C ASP A 137 -1.16 22.89 -1.95
N THR A 138 -1.29 22.90 -0.63
CA THR A 138 -2.13 21.97 0.11
C THR A 138 -3.34 22.71 0.66
N GLY A 139 -4.45 21.99 0.82
CA GLY A 139 -5.68 22.54 1.35
C GLY A 139 -6.48 21.46 2.04
N VAL A 140 -6.97 21.76 3.24
CA VAL A 140 -7.73 20.83 4.06
C VAL A 140 -9.06 21.47 4.44
N PHE A 141 -10.15 20.77 4.15
CA PHE A 141 -11.50 21.16 4.51
C PHE A 141 -12.04 20.15 5.52
N LEU A 142 -12.31 20.61 6.74
CA LEU A 142 -12.77 19.77 7.85
C LEU A 142 -14.22 20.13 8.19
N MET A 143 -15.04 19.12 8.44
CA MET A 143 -16.46 19.31 8.78
C MET A 143 -16.68 19.46 10.29
N ASP A 144 -15.84 18.83 11.11
CA ASP A 144 -15.99 18.73 12.57
C ASP A 144 -14.85 19.47 13.27
N GLU A 145 -15.20 20.30 14.26
CA GLU A 145 -14.25 21.12 15.02
C GLU A 145 -13.19 20.30 15.75
N ARG A 146 -13.51 19.06 16.12
CA ARG A 146 -12.59 18.17 16.83
C ARG A 146 -11.36 17.83 15.99
N LEU A 147 -11.49 17.88 14.66
CA LEU A 147 -10.41 17.63 13.70
C LEU A 147 -9.44 18.80 13.56
N TYR A 148 -9.81 20.02 13.98
CA TYR A 148 -8.90 21.17 13.94
C TYR A 148 -7.64 20.93 14.79
N GLN A 149 -7.73 20.09 15.81
CA GLN A 149 -6.58 19.72 16.65
C GLN A 149 -5.50 18.93 15.89
N LEU A 150 -5.82 18.40 14.70
CA LEU A 150 -4.91 17.62 13.85
C LEU A 150 -4.15 18.47 12.82
N VAL A 151 -4.60 19.69 12.57
CA VAL A 151 -4.03 20.58 11.57
C VAL A 151 -3.47 21.80 12.27
N ARG A 152 -2.20 22.13 11.99
CA ARG A 152 -1.60 23.33 12.55
C ARG A 152 -2.04 24.54 11.73
N PRO A 153 -2.38 25.67 12.35
CA PRO A 153 -2.52 26.92 11.63
C PRO A 153 -1.16 27.29 11.03
N GLU A 154 -1.18 27.65 9.75
CA GLU A 154 -0.07 28.18 8.98
C GLU A 154 0.14 29.69 9.21
#